data_AF-A0A9J6Q2J4-F1
#
_entry.id   AF-A0A9J6Q2J4-F1
#
_cell.length_a   1.000
_cell.length_b   1.000
_cell.length_c   1.000
_cell.angle_alpha   90.00
_cell.angle_beta   90.00
_cell.angle_gamma   90.00
#
_symmetry.space_group_name_H-M   'P 1'
#
loop_
_entity.id
_entity.type
_entity.pdbx_description
1 polymer ?
#
loop_
_entity_poly.entity_id
_entity_poly.type
_entity_poly.pdbx_seq_one_letter_code
_entity_poly.pdbx_strand_id
1 'polypeptide(L)' 'MNYADPVDEAAALAELQIEIALRNKKPAPPPSPVCLNGDCGEKSLTGTSYCCPECREDHERELWAISQRRVA' A
#
# COMPACT_ATOMS: atom_id res chain seq x y z
N MET A 1 -28.69 12.83 -29.81
CA MET A 1 -27.24 12.62 -29.98
C MET A 1 -26.57 13.26 -28.78
N ASN A 2 -26.09 12.47 -27.82
CA ASN A 2 -25.22 13.00 -26.76
C ASN A 2 -23.80 12.97 -27.34
N TYR A 3 -23.21 14.14 -27.57
CA TYR A 3 -21.85 14.24 -28.07
C TYR A 3 -20.93 14.14 -26.86
N ALA A 4 -20.00 13.18 -26.88
CA ALA A 4 -18.98 13.08 -25.84
C ALA A 4 -18.20 14.40 -25.80
N ASP A 5 -18.24 15.06 -24.65
CA ASP A 5 -17.46 16.25 -24.40
C ASP A 5 -16.17 15.90 -23.62
N PRO A 6 -15.27 16.87 -23.40
CA PRO A 6 -14.04 16.61 -22.64
C PRO A 6 -14.28 16.13 -21.20
N VAL A 7 -15.45 16.40 -20.61
CA VAL A 7 -15.81 15.92 -19.27
C VAL A 7 -16.18 14.45 -19.33
N ASP A 8 -16.93 14.02 -20.35
CA ASP A 8 -17.26 12.61 -20.58
C ASP A 8 -15.98 11.77 -20.80
N GLU A 9 -15.03 12.28 -21.59
CA GLU A 9 -13.74 11.61 -21.81
C GLU A 9 -12.92 11.51 -20.53
N ALA A 10 -12.88 12.57 -19.71
CA ALA A 10 -12.18 12.57 -18.43
C ALA A 10 -12.79 11.55 -17.45
N ALA A 11 -14.12 11.45 -17.41
CA ALA A 11 -14.82 10.45 -16.59
C ALA A 11 -14.48 9.03 -17.03
N ALA A 12 -14.53 8.75 -18.34
CA ALA A 12 -14.18 7.44 -18.89
C ALA A 12 -12.73 7.04 -18.59
N LEU A 13 -11.80 8.00 -18.65
CA LEU A 13 -10.41 7.76 -18.28
C LEU A 13 -10.24 7.46 -16.79
N ALA A 14 -10.96 8.17 -15.91
CA ALA A 14 -10.91 7.94 -14.48
C ALA A 14 -11.44 6.53 -14.12
N GLU A 15 -12.55 6.11 -14.72
CA GLU A 15 -13.12 4.77 -14.54
C GLU A 15 -12.14 3.68 -14.99
N LEU A 16 -11.53 3.85 -16.17
CA LEU A 16 -10.53 2.92 -16.69
C LEU A 16 -9.32 2.81 -15.76
N GLN A 17 -8.83 3.94 -15.22
CA GLN A 17 -7.72 3.95 -14.27
C GLN A 17 -8.06 3.18 -12.98
N ILE A 18 -9.28 3.34 -12.47
CA ILE A 18 -9.77 2.60 -11.29
C ILE A 18 -9.83 1.10 -11.60
N GLU A 19 -10.38 0.71 -12.76
CA GLU A 19 -10.47 -0.70 -13.16
C GLU A 19 -9.08 -1.34 -13.27
N ILE A 20 -8.14 -0.65 -13.90
CA ILE A 20 -6.74 -1.09 -13.99
C ILE A 20 -6.14 -1.24 -12.60
N ALA A 21 -6.34 -0.27 -11.70
CA ALA A 21 -5.82 -0.32 -10.34
C ALA A 21 -6.39 -1.49 -9.55
N LEU A 22 -7.70 -1.75 -9.64
CA LEU A 22 -8.37 -2.86 -8.98
C LEU A 22 -7.87 -4.21 -9.50
N ARG A 23 -7.73 -4.35 -10.82
CA ARG A 23 -7.22 -5.57 -11.46
C ARG A 23 -5.77 -5.87 -11.09
N ASN A 24 -4.94 -4.83 -10.91
CA ASN A 24 -3.53 -4.97 -10.55
C ASN A 24 -3.27 -4.99 -9.04
N LYS A 25 -4.30 -4.78 -8.20
CA LYS A 25 -4.17 -4.76 -6.75
C LYS A 25 -3.76 -6.14 -6.25
N LYS A 26 -2.51 -6.27 -5.77
CA LYS A 26 -2.05 -7.50 -5.12
C LYS A 26 -2.76 -7.67 -3.78
N PRO A 27 -3.14 -8.91 -3.40
CA PRO A 27 -3.66 -9.18 -2.08
C PRO A 27 -2.63 -8.79 -1.02
N ALA A 28 -3.09 -8.25 0.10
CA ALA A 28 -2.21 -8.01 1.24
C ALA A 28 -1.68 -9.36 1.75
N PRO A 29 -0.38 -9.46 2.08
CA PRO A 29 0.15 -10.66 2.70
C PRO A 29 -0.54 -10.91 4.05
N PRO A 30 -0.61 -12.17 4.51
CA PRO A 30 -1.12 -12.47 5.84
C PRO A 30 -0.26 -11.78 6.92
N PRO A 31 -0.85 -11.46 8.09
CA PRO A 31 -0.10 -10.86 9.19
C PRO A 31 1.07 -11.75 9.63
N SER A 32 2.22 -11.13 9.86
CA SER A 32 3.43 -11.83 10.32
C SER A 32 3.29 -12.25 11.77
N PRO A 33 3.63 -13.49 12.16
CA PRO A 33 3.62 -13.92 13.57
C PRO A 33 4.69 -13.23 14.42
N VAL A 34 5.74 -12.69 13.78
CA VAL A 34 6.85 -11.97 14.42
C VAL A 34 6.86 -10.52 13.93
N CYS A 35 7.18 -9.59 14.82
CA CYS A 35 7.22 -8.16 14.53
C CYS A 35 8.10 -7.87 13.31
N LEU A 36 7.59 -7.09 12.36
CA LEU A 36 8.33 -6.71 11.16
C LEU A 36 9.34 -5.59 11.39
N ASN A 37 9.35 -4.96 12.58
CA ASN A 37 10.43 -4.06 12.93
C ASN A 37 11.69 -4.90 13.19
N GLY A 38 12.68 -4.79 12.28
CA GLY A 38 13.70 -5.83 12.06
C GLY A 38 14.57 -6.16 13.27
N ASP A 39 14.74 -5.23 14.20
CA ASP A 39 15.53 -5.37 15.43
C ASP A 39 14.68 -5.74 16.67
N CYS A 40 13.35 -5.75 16.56
CA CYS A 40 12.45 -6.01 17.69
C CYS A 40 12.36 -7.50 18.06
N GLY A 41 12.06 -8.37 17.10
CA GLY A 41 11.98 -9.82 17.30
C GLY A 41 10.83 -10.33 18.20
N GLU A 42 9.98 -9.46 18.73
CA GLU A 42 8.83 -9.84 19.55
C GLU A 42 7.68 -10.46 18.73
N LYS A 43 6.75 -11.13 19.40
CA LYS A 43 5.52 -11.65 18.76
C LYS A 43 4.60 -10.51 18.36
N SER A 44 4.02 -10.61 17.18
CA SER A 44 3.01 -9.65 16.72
C SER A 44 1.69 -9.78 17.48
N LEU A 45 0.95 -8.68 17.59
CA LEU A 45 -0.43 -8.71 18.08
C LEU A 45 -1.33 -9.43 17.06
N THR A 46 -2.36 -10.12 17.56
CA THR A 46 -3.30 -10.88 16.72
C THR A 46 -3.89 -10.01 15.61
N GLY A 47 -3.81 -10.49 14.36
CA GLY A 47 -4.29 -9.76 13.19
C GLY A 47 -3.37 -8.65 12.68
N THR A 48 -2.20 -8.49 13.27
CA THR A 48 -1.19 -7.49 12.90
C THR A 48 0.17 -8.13 12.62
N SER A 49 1.09 -7.35 12.07
CA SER A 49 2.48 -7.76 11.86
C SER A 49 3.46 -7.06 12.81
N TYR A 50 2.96 -6.48 13.91
CA TYR A 50 3.75 -5.66 14.83
C TYR A 50 3.36 -5.94 16.29
N CYS A 51 4.31 -5.80 17.22
CA CYS A 51 4.01 -5.94 18.65
C CYS A 51 3.38 -4.66 19.25
N CYS A 52 3.64 -3.49 18.66
CA CYS A 52 3.12 -2.20 19.09
C CYS A 52 3.07 -1.18 17.94
N PRO A 53 2.37 -0.03 18.13
CA PRO A 53 2.30 1.03 17.12
C PRO A 53 3.66 1.66 16.77
N GLU A 54 4.56 1.80 17.74
CA GLU A 54 5.88 2.41 17.54
C GLU A 54 6.72 1.60 16.55
N CYS A 55 6.73 0.27 16.71
CA CYS A 55 7.43 -0.63 15.79
C CYS A 55 6.87 -0.58 14.36
N ARG A 56 5.56 -0.37 14.19
CA ARG A 56 4.97 -0.15 12.86
C ARG A 56 5.53 1.13 12.25
N GLU A 57 5.55 2.22 13.00
CA GLU A 57 5.99 3.53 12.52
C GLU A 57 7.49 3.58 12.21
N ASP A 58 8.32 2.87 12.98
CA ASP A 58 9.74 2.68 12.66
C ASP A 58 9.92 1.94 11.33
N HIS A 59 9.26 0.78 11.16
CA HIS A 59 9.34 -0.01 9.94
C HIS A 59 8.81 0.75 8.71
N GLU A 60 7.71 1.50 8.84
CA GLU A 60 7.17 2.34 7.75
C GLU A 60 8.15 3.45 7.33
N ARG A 61 8.84 4.08 8.29
CA ARG A 61 9.90 5.06 8.00
C ARG A 61 11.09 4.44 7.29
N GLU A 62 11.51 3.24 7.70
CA GLU A 62 12.58 2.50 7.02
C GLU A 62 12.20 2.17 5.57
N LEU A 63 11.00 1.62 5.36
CA LEU A 63 10.49 1.29 4.03
C LEU A 63 10.44 2.53 3.12
N TRP A 64 10.00 3.67 3.66
CA TRP A 64 10.01 4.93 2.92
C TRP A 64 11.43 5.37 2.56
N ALA A 65 12.38 5.32 3.51
CA ALA A 65 13.77 5.65 3.24
C ALA A 65 14.42 4.71 2.18
N ILE A 66 14.04 3.42 2.17
CA ILE A 66 14.44 2.47 1.12
C ILE A 66 13.84 2.86 -0.23
N SER A 67 12.55 3.23 -0.27
CA SER A 67 11.89 3.59 -1.53
C SER A 67 12.51 4.83 -2.16
N GLN A 68 12.89 5.83 -1.35
CA GLN A 68 13.57 7.03 -1.86
C GLN A 68 14.96 6.71 -2.44
N ARG A 69 15.70 5.77 -1.82
CA ARG A 69 17.03 5.34 -2.30
C ARG A 69 16.99 4.57 -3.63
N ARG A 70 15.87 3.91 -3.94
CA ARG A 70 15.68 3.16 -5.20
C ARG A 70 15.39 4.04 -6.41
N VAL A 71 15.17 5.34 -6.23
CA VAL A 71 14.80 6.29 -7.29
C VAL A 71 16.05 7.00 -7.87
N ALA A 72 17.25 6.74 -7.33
CA ALA A 72 18.52 7.28 -7.81
C ALA A 72 19.22 6.40 -8.85
#